data_AF-A0A7J5ZFB5-F1
#
_entry.id   AF-A0A7J5ZFB5-F1
#
_cell.length_a   1.000
_cell.length_b   1.000
_cell.length_c   1.000
_cell.angle_alpha   90.00
_cell.angle_beta   90.00
_cell.angle_gamma   90.00
#
_symmetry.space_group_name_H-M   'P 1'
#
loop_
_entity.id
_entity.type
_entity.pdbx_description
1 polymer ?
#
loop_
_entity_poly.entity_id
_entity_poly.type
_entity_poly.pdbx_seq_one_letter_code
_entity_poly.pdbx_strand_id
1 'polypeptide(L)'
;MMGSFVLAVGLWLRFDPETVSLLNGDKAPDTFFIGVYILIGAGSLVMLVGFFGCCGAVRESQCLLGSFFACLLIIFCAELAAGVFGFLNKDKIIKDVQTYYTTNYNENNNGTLIISYQKVLNCCGTTENPCPDPPKDTKDCETGIEEFFNTKLYIIGYVGIGIAGVMIIGMIFSMVLCCAIRNSREVI
;
A
#
# COMPACT_ATOMS: atom_id res chain seq x y z
N MET A 1 -2.76 16.17 -5.15
CA MET A 1 -1.45 16.15 -5.84
C MET A 1 -0.65 14.89 -5.52
N MET A 2 -0.53 14.45 -4.27
CA MET A 2 0.17 13.18 -3.94
C MET A 2 -0.41 11.94 -4.64
N GLY A 3 -1.74 11.83 -4.75
CA GLY A 3 -2.37 10.71 -5.48
C GLY A 3 -1.99 10.64 -6.97
N SER A 4 -1.84 11.80 -7.63
CA SER A 4 -1.43 11.85 -9.04
C SER A 4 0.02 11.41 -9.24
N PHE A 5 0.91 11.73 -8.30
CA PHE A 5 2.30 11.27 -8.34
C PHE A 5 2.38 9.75 -8.18
N VAL A 6 1.70 9.18 -7.18
CA VAL A 6 1.69 7.72 -6.95
C VAL A 6 1.09 6.98 -8.16
N LEU A 7 -0.01 7.50 -8.72
CA LEU A 7 -0.61 6.94 -9.92
C LEU A 7 0.34 7.03 -11.13
N ALA A 8 1.03 8.15 -11.31
CA ALA A 8 2.02 8.32 -12.38
C ALA A 8 3.18 7.34 -12.24
N VAL A 9 3.70 7.12 -11.04
CA VAL A 9 4.75 6.11 -10.78
C VAL A 9 4.23 4.70 -11.07
N GLY A 10 3.01 4.36 -10.64
CA GLY A 10 2.41 3.06 -10.93
C GLY A 10 2.19 2.82 -12.43
N LEU A 11 1.72 3.83 -13.15
CA LEU A 11 1.56 3.77 -14.61
C LEU A 11 2.92 3.70 -15.31
N TRP A 12 3.93 4.46 -14.84
CA TRP A 12 5.29 4.41 -15.36
C TRP A 12 5.85 2.99 -15.25
N LEU A 13 5.78 2.37 -14.06
CA LEU A 13 6.22 0.98 -13.86
C LEU A 13 5.48 -0.03 -14.75
N ARG A 14 4.24 0.28 -15.17
CA ARG A 14 3.43 -0.60 -16.01
C ARG A 14 3.71 -0.45 -17.51
N PHE A 15 4.04 0.75 -17.97
CA PHE A 15 4.14 1.11 -19.39
C PHE A 15 5.56 1.38 -19.88
N ASP A 16 6.52 1.57 -18.98
CA ASP A 16 7.91 1.82 -19.35
C ASP A 16 8.49 0.59 -20.08
N PRO A 17 8.97 0.75 -21.33
CA PRO A 17 9.37 -0.37 -22.18
C PRO A 17 10.64 -1.04 -21.71
N GLU A 18 11.56 -0.33 -21.04
CA GLU A 18 12.73 -0.93 -20.39
C GLU A 18 12.27 -1.83 -19.24
N THR A 19 11.34 -1.35 -18.42
CA THR A 19 10.74 -2.12 -17.33
C THR A 19 9.98 -3.34 -17.87
N VAL A 20 9.12 -3.18 -18.88
CA VAL A 20 8.34 -4.28 -19.47
C VAL A 20 9.21 -5.27 -20.26
N SER A 21 10.29 -4.84 -20.89
CA SER A 21 11.23 -5.73 -21.61
C SER A 21 12.14 -6.49 -20.65
N LEU A 22 12.59 -5.88 -19.56
CA LEU A 22 13.25 -6.58 -18.45
C LEU A 22 12.31 -7.56 -17.74
N LEU A 23 10.99 -7.31 -17.76
CA LEU A 23 9.96 -8.20 -17.20
C LEU A 23 9.46 -9.28 -18.18
N ASN A 24 9.64 -9.12 -19.50
CA ASN A 24 9.23 -10.13 -20.48
C ASN A 24 10.41 -11.00 -20.99
N GLY A 25 11.65 -10.52 -20.87
CA GLY A 25 12.86 -11.21 -21.33
C GLY A 25 13.38 -12.28 -20.38
N ASP A 26 13.17 -12.10 -19.07
CA ASP A 26 13.27 -13.12 -18.03
C ASP A 26 11.84 -13.30 -17.48
N LYS A 27 11.39 -14.54 -17.28
CA LYS A 27 10.00 -14.92 -17.00
C LYS A 27 9.41 -14.22 -15.75
N ALA A 28 8.91 -12.99 -15.87
CA ALA A 28 8.44 -12.28 -14.70
C ALA A 28 7.27 -12.95 -13.99
N PRO A 29 7.25 -12.98 -12.65
CA PRO A 29 6.16 -13.57 -11.92
C PRO A 29 5.03 -12.56 -11.80
N ASP A 30 3.82 -13.11 -11.70
CA ASP A 30 2.58 -12.38 -11.48
C ASP A 30 2.61 -11.46 -10.24
N THR A 31 3.57 -11.63 -9.33
CA THR A 31 3.79 -10.83 -8.12
C THR A 31 4.05 -9.36 -8.35
N PHE A 32 4.99 -9.07 -9.25
CA PHE A 32 5.37 -7.68 -9.49
C PHE A 32 4.18 -6.95 -10.09
N PHE A 33 3.43 -7.64 -10.96
CA PHE A 33 2.15 -7.17 -11.47
C PHE A 33 1.14 -6.94 -10.35
N ILE A 34 0.97 -7.87 -9.40
CA ILE A 34 0.08 -7.67 -8.24
C ILE A 34 0.48 -6.40 -7.46
N GLY A 35 1.77 -6.22 -7.15
CA GLY A 35 2.26 -5.03 -6.44
C GLY A 35 2.02 -3.73 -7.21
N VAL A 36 2.28 -3.72 -8.52
CA VAL A 36 2.03 -2.56 -9.39
C VAL A 36 0.53 -2.26 -9.51
N TYR A 37 -0.33 -3.27 -9.62
CA TYR A 37 -1.78 -3.07 -9.63
C TYR A 37 -2.31 -2.55 -8.31
N ILE A 38 -1.77 -2.99 -7.17
CA ILE A 38 -2.08 -2.43 -5.85
C ILE A 38 -1.68 -0.95 -5.81
N LEU A 39 -0.49 -0.59 -6.31
CA LEU A 39 -0.01 0.80 -6.34
C LEU A 39 -0.90 1.71 -7.20
N ILE A 40 -1.27 1.24 -8.40
CA ILE A 40 -2.18 1.96 -9.31
C ILE A 40 -3.56 2.12 -8.66
N GLY A 41 -4.11 1.04 -8.10
CA GLY A 41 -5.40 1.03 -7.41
C GLY A 41 -5.43 2.02 -6.24
N ALA A 42 -4.45 1.93 -5.34
CA ALA A 42 -4.32 2.84 -4.20
C ALA A 42 -4.14 4.30 -4.65
N GLY A 43 -3.28 4.56 -5.65
CA GLY A 43 -3.07 5.89 -6.21
C GLY A 43 -4.35 6.50 -6.80
N SER A 44 -5.11 5.69 -7.55
CA SER A 44 -6.39 6.11 -8.13
C SER A 44 -7.43 6.46 -7.05
N LEU A 45 -7.54 5.64 -6.01
CA LEU A 45 -8.46 5.87 -4.89
C LEU A 45 -8.13 7.17 -4.15
N VAL A 46 -6.85 7.39 -3.83
CA VAL A 46 -6.38 8.62 -3.17
C VAL A 46 -6.62 9.85 -4.05
N MET A 47 -6.46 9.73 -5.37
CA MET A 47 -6.75 10.81 -6.31
C MET A 47 -8.24 11.16 -6.34
N LEU A 48 -9.13 10.15 -6.39
CA LEU A 48 -10.59 10.35 -6.38
C LEU A 48 -11.08 10.99 -5.08
N VAL A 49 -10.65 10.45 -3.94
CA VAL A 49 -11.00 11.00 -2.62
C VAL A 49 -10.50 12.43 -2.46
N GLY A 50 -9.26 12.70 -2.91
CA GLY A 50 -8.71 14.05 -2.92
C GLY A 50 -9.46 15.02 -3.84
N PHE A 51 -9.95 14.55 -4.99
CA PHE A 51 -10.77 15.34 -5.90
C PHE A 51 -12.11 15.72 -5.26
N PHE A 52 -12.81 14.77 -4.64
CA PHE A 52 -14.08 15.07 -3.95
C PHE A 52 -13.89 16.02 -2.77
N GLY A 53 -12.83 15.86 -1.98
CA GLY A 53 -12.52 16.80 -0.89
C GLY A 53 -12.22 18.21 -1.39
N CYS A 54 -11.32 18.34 -2.36
CA CYS A 54 -10.92 19.66 -2.89
C CYS A 54 -12.08 20.36 -3.63
N CYS A 55 -12.70 19.68 -4.58
CA CYS A 55 -13.82 20.27 -5.34
C CYS A 55 -15.07 20.46 -4.47
N GLY A 56 -15.28 19.62 -3.44
CA GLY A 56 -16.40 19.76 -2.52
C GLY A 56 -16.28 21.02 -1.66
N ALA A 57 -15.07 21.32 -1.20
CA ALA A 57 -14.78 22.55 -0.48
C ALA A 57 -14.91 23.80 -1.37
N VAL A 58 -14.32 23.78 -2.58
CA VAL A 58 -14.34 24.95 -3.48
C VAL A 58 -15.73 25.24 -4.05
N ARG A 59 -16.51 24.20 -4.37
CA ARG A 59 -17.86 24.36 -4.96
C ARG A 59 -18.96 24.48 -3.91
N GLU A 60 -18.61 24.49 -2.62
CA GLU A 60 -19.56 24.49 -1.49
C GLU A 60 -20.73 23.49 -1.68
N SER A 61 -20.42 22.33 -2.28
CA SER A 61 -21.43 21.35 -2.68
C SER A 61 -21.57 20.27 -1.61
N GLN A 62 -22.75 20.23 -0.99
CA GLN A 62 -23.05 19.27 0.08
C GLN A 62 -22.98 17.82 -0.40
N CYS A 63 -23.39 17.53 -1.64
CA CYS A 63 -23.30 16.18 -2.20
C CYS A 63 -21.85 15.72 -2.35
N LEU A 64 -20.96 16.57 -2.87
CA LEU A 64 -19.55 16.20 -3.06
C LEU A 64 -18.81 16.03 -1.74
N LEU A 65 -19.12 16.89 -0.76
CA LEU A 65 -18.58 16.80 0.59
C LEU A 65 -19.13 15.58 1.35
N GLY A 66 -20.40 15.23 1.11
CA GLY A 66 -21.01 13.99 1.60
C GLY A 66 -20.36 12.74 1.00
N SER A 67 -20.07 12.73 -0.30
CA SER A 67 -19.32 11.63 -0.95
C SER A 67 -17.91 11.49 -0.37
N PHE A 68 -17.21 12.61 -0.13
CA PHE A 68 -15.90 12.59 0.52
C PHE A 68 -15.96 11.96 1.92
N PHE A 69 -16.91 12.38 2.76
CA PHE A 69 -17.13 11.79 4.09
C PHE A 69 -17.44 10.29 4.01
N ALA A 70 -18.35 9.88 3.12
CA ALA A 70 -18.71 8.48 2.96
C ALA A 70 -17.52 7.62 2.51
N CYS A 71 -16.71 8.11 1.57
CA CYS A 71 -15.49 7.42 1.14
C CYS A 71 -14.49 7.28 2.30
N LEU A 72 -14.24 8.34 3.08
CA LEU A 72 -13.34 8.28 4.23
C LEU A 72 -13.84 7.30 5.29
N LEU A 73 -15.15 7.26 5.56
CA LEU A 73 -15.74 6.32 6.51
C LEU A 73 -15.53 4.87 6.05
N ILE A 74 -15.80 4.57 4.78
CA ILE A 74 -15.60 3.22 4.22
C ILE A 74 -14.12 2.81 4.31
N ILE A 75 -13.20 3.70 3.96
CA ILE A 75 -11.76 3.42 4.04
C ILE A 75 -11.34 3.19 5.48
N PHE A 76 -11.82 4.01 6.43
CA PHE A 76 -11.52 3.85 7.85
C PHE A 76 -12.02 2.50 8.39
N CYS A 77 -13.25 2.09 8.06
CA CYS A 77 -13.75 0.77 8.44
C CYS A 77 -12.94 -0.37 7.81
N ALA A 78 -12.53 -0.23 6.55
CA ALA A 78 -11.68 -1.21 5.88
C ALA A 78 -10.28 -1.31 6.53
N GLU A 79 -9.68 -0.18 6.90
CA GLU A 79 -8.38 -0.14 7.59
C GLU A 79 -8.46 -0.77 8.98
N LEU A 80 -9.51 -0.47 9.75
CA LEU A 80 -9.74 -1.12 11.04
C LEU A 80 -9.94 -2.63 10.89
N ALA A 81 -10.76 -3.06 9.92
CA ALA A 81 -10.98 -4.48 9.66
C ALA A 81 -9.69 -5.20 9.23
N ALA A 82 -8.91 -4.60 8.32
CA ALA A 82 -7.63 -5.12 7.87
C ALA A 82 -6.60 -5.16 9.00
N GLY A 83 -6.55 -4.14 9.86
CA GLY A 83 -5.66 -4.08 11.02
C GLY A 83 -5.98 -5.17 12.05
N VAL A 84 -7.27 -5.36 12.38
CA VAL A 84 -7.71 -6.43 13.28
C VAL A 84 -7.44 -7.81 12.67
N PHE A 85 -7.78 -8.01 11.40
CA PHE A 85 -7.53 -9.27 10.70
C PHE A 85 -6.02 -9.60 10.65
N GLY A 86 -5.21 -8.59 10.35
CA GLY A 86 -3.75 -8.70 10.29
C GLY A 86 -3.12 -9.02 11.64
N PHE A 87 -3.65 -8.44 12.71
CA PHE A 87 -3.18 -8.72 14.06
C PHE A 87 -3.53 -10.15 14.50
N LEU A 88 -4.76 -10.61 14.25
CA LEU A 88 -5.21 -11.94 14.65
C LEU A 88 -4.56 -13.07 13.82
N ASN A 89 -4.25 -12.81 12.55
CA ASN A 89 -3.70 -13.81 11.63
C ASN A 89 -2.25 -13.52 11.24
N LYS A 90 -1.48 -12.85 12.11
CA LYS A 90 -0.09 -12.45 11.83
C LYS A 90 0.78 -13.61 11.33
N ASP A 91 0.68 -14.78 11.97
CA ASP A 91 1.52 -15.94 11.67
C ASP A 91 1.17 -16.53 10.29
N LYS A 92 -0.12 -16.45 9.92
CA LYS A 92 -0.58 -16.87 8.60
C LYS A 92 -0.09 -15.92 7.51
N ILE A 93 -0.16 -14.60 7.76
CA ILE A 93 0.33 -13.59 6.81
C ILE A 93 1.85 -13.72 6.61
N ILE A 94 2.61 -13.94 7.68
CA ILE A 94 4.06 -14.17 7.60
C ILE A 94 4.33 -15.40 6.72
N LYS A 95 3.65 -16.53 6.96
CA LYS A 95 3.80 -17.76 6.17
C LYS A 95 3.39 -17.60 4.71
N ASP A 96 2.30 -16.89 4.45
CA ASP A 96 1.84 -16.62 3.09
C ASP A 96 2.90 -15.80 2.34
N VAL A 97 3.46 -14.74 2.96
CA VAL A 97 4.54 -13.92 2.37
C VAL A 97 5.83 -14.73 2.18
N GLN A 98 6.21 -15.57 3.13
CA GLN A 98 7.38 -16.46 3.03
C GLN A 98 7.23 -17.47 1.88
N THR A 99 6.11 -18.19 1.85
CA THR A 99 5.80 -19.18 0.79
C THR A 99 5.81 -18.50 -0.57
N TYR A 100 5.23 -17.32 -0.64
CA TYR A 100 5.16 -16.52 -1.83
C TYR A 100 6.57 -16.10 -2.30
N TYR A 101 7.43 -15.61 -1.41
CA TYR A 101 8.81 -15.27 -1.73
C TYR A 101 9.62 -16.50 -2.20
N THR A 102 9.56 -17.61 -1.47
CA THR A 102 10.34 -18.82 -1.76
C THR A 102 9.93 -19.45 -3.10
N THR A 103 8.64 -19.46 -3.42
CA THR A 103 8.14 -19.92 -4.73
C THR A 103 8.76 -19.11 -5.87
N ASN A 104 8.76 -17.78 -5.75
CA ASN A 104 9.30 -16.89 -6.77
C ASN A 104 10.83 -16.96 -6.89
N TYR A 105 11.52 -17.19 -5.77
CA TYR A 105 12.97 -17.37 -5.76
C TYR A 105 13.39 -18.67 -6.45
N ASN A 106 12.74 -19.80 -6.12
CA ASN A 106 13.08 -21.12 -6.64
C ASN A 106 12.78 -21.27 -8.14
N GLU A 107 11.76 -20.57 -8.64
CA GLU A 107 11.45 -20.57 -10.08
C GLU A 107 12.44 -19.72 -10.92
N ASN A 108 13.46 -19.09 -10.30
CA ASN A 108 14.42 -18.17 -10.95
C ASN A 108 13.75 -17.07 -11.77
N ASN A 109 12.53 -16.70 -11.38
CA ASN A 109 11.63 -15.96 -12.23
C ASN A 109 11.79 -14.44 -12.16
N ASN A 110 12.77 -13.83 -11.45
CA ASN A 110 13.13 -12.41 -11.61
C ASN A 110 14.13 -11.87 -10.58
N GLY A 111 15.33 -11.49 -11.03
CA GLY A 111 16.36 -10.90 -10.17
C GLY A 111 15.95 -9.59 -9.48
N THR A 112 15.28 -8.65 -10.17
CA THR A 112 15.09 -7.28 -9.66
C THR A 112 14.13 -7.17 -8.47
N LEU A 113 13.04 -7.93 -8.46
CA LEU A 113 12.09 -7.96 -7.33
C LEU A 113 12.74 -8.65 -6.11
N ILE A 114 13.43 -9.77 -6.34
CA ILE A 114 14.13 -10.54 -5.31
C ILE A 114 15.21 -9.66 -4.66
N ILE A 115 16.02 -8.97 -5.47
CA ILE A 115 17.06 -8.03 -4.98
C ILE A 115 16.43 -6.90 -4.16
N SER A 116 15.25 -6.40 -4.55
CA SER A 116 14.54 -5.36 -3.79
C SER A 116 14.08 -5.87 -2.42
N TYR A 117 13.51 -7.08 -2.35
CA TYR A 117 13.16 -7.74 -1.09
C TYR A 117 14.40 -7.95 -0.21
N GLN A 118 15.47 -8.49 -0.77
CA GLN A 118 16.74 -8.74 -0.09
C GLN A 118 17.33 -7.45 0.50
N LYS A 119 17.26 -6.34 -0.25
CA LYS A 119 17.76 -5.04 0.20
C LYS A 119 16.89 -4.41 1.29
N VAL A 120 15.56 -4.53 1.18
CA VAL A 120 14.61 -3.97 2.17
C VAL A 120 14.64 -4.76 3.48
N LEU A 121 14.73 -6.09 3.40
CA LEU A 121 14.71 -6.99 4.55
C LEU A 121 16.11 -7.32 5.08
N ASN A 122 17.15 -6.88 4.37
CA ASN A 122 18.56 -7.16 4.64
C ASN A 122 18.81 -8.67 4.82
N CYS A 123 18.37 -9.45 3.84
CA CYS A 123 18.41 -10.91 3.81
C CYS A 123 18.88 -11.42 2.45
N CYS A 124 19.20 -12.71 2.32
CA CYS A 124 19.55 -13.32 1.04
C CYS A 124 19.01 -14.74 0.90
N GLY A 125 18.51 -15.05 -0.30
CA GLY A 125 18.17 -16.41 -0.70
C GLY A 125 17.01 -17.01 0.10
N THR A 126 16.90 -18.33 0.03
CA THR A 126 15.95 -19.14 0.81
C THR A 126 16.71 -20.18 1.62
N THR A 127 16.05 -20.81 2.59
CA THR A 127 16.62 -21.89 3.41
C THR A 127 17.12 -23.07 2.56
N GLU A 128 16.43 -23.37 1.46
CA GLU A 128 16.79 -24.47 0.56
C GLU A 128 17.80 -24.06 -0.52
N ASN A 129 17.73 -22.81 -1.01
CA ASN A 129 18.59 -22.30 -2.08
C ASN A 129 19.31 -21.01 -1.62
N PRO A 130 20.49 -21.13 -1.00
CA PRO A 130 21.26 -19.98 -0.54
C PRO A 130 21.84 -19.17 -1.71
N CYS A 131 22.13 -17.89 -1.45
CA CYS A 131 22.74 -17.01 -2.45
C CYS A 131 24.18 -17.41 -2.81
N PRO A 132 24.61 -17.17 -4.07
CA PRO A 132 26.03 -17.18 -4.40
C PRO A 132 26.73 -15.99 -3.72
N ASP A 133 27.79 -16.27 -2.96
CA ASP A 133 28.61 -15.29 -2.19
C ASP A 133 27.82 -14.43 -1.17
N PRO A 134 27.21 -15.03 -0.14
CA PRO A 134 26.53 -14.26 0.89
C PRO A 134 27.55 -13.43 1.71
N PRO A 135 27.26 -12.15 2.02
CA PRO A 135 28.03 -11.42 3.02
C PRO A 135 28.01 -12.18 4.35
N LYS A 136 29.15 -12.22 5.06
CA LYS A 136 29.22 -12.80 6.42
C LYS A 136 28.17 -12.11 7.31
N ASP A 137 27.35 -12.92 8.00
CA ASP A 137 26.18 -12.51 8.82
C ASP A 137 24.86 -12.18 8.07
N THR A 138 24.72 -12.59 6.80
CA THR A 138 23.43 -12.42 6.09
C THR A 138 22.46 -13.56 6.41
N LYS A 139 21.30 -13.23 6.98
CA LYS A 139 20.20 -14.17 7.27
C LYS A 139 19.42 -14.56 6.00
N ASP A 140 18.78 -15.73 6.02
CA ASP A 140 17.81 -16.13 5.00
C ASP A 140 16.58 -15.22 5.03
N CYS A 141 15.93 -15.06 3.88
CA CYS A 141 14.78 -14.17 3.79
C CYS A 141 13.52 -14.70 4.49
N GLU A 142 13.42 -16.01 4.74
CA GLU A 142 12.31 -16.55 5.53
C GLU A 142 12.37 -16.00 6.97
N THR A 143 13.52 -16.11 7.61
CA THR A 143 13.82 -15.52 8.92
C THR A 143 13.77 -13.99 8.88
N GLY A 144 14.28 -13.37 7.82
CA GLY A 144 14.22 -11.92 7.62
C GLY A 144 12.81 -11.36 7.57
N ILE A 145 11.88 -12.06 6.90
CA ILE A 145 10.46 -11.71 6.83
C ILE A 145 9.83 -11.82 8.23
N GLU A 146 10.04 -12.93 8.93
CA GLU A 146 9.50 -13.11 10.27
C GLU A 146 10.02 -12.05 11.25
N GLU A 147 11.32 -11.74 11.21
CA GLU A 147 11.92 -10.71 12.05
C GLU A 147 11.40 -9.31 11.70
N PHE A 148 11.17 -9.02 10.42
CA PHE A 148 10.56 -7.76 9.99
C PHE A 148 9.13 -7.64 10.54
N PHE A 149 8.30 -8.66 10.39
CA PHE A 149 6.93 -8.61 10.89
C PHE A 149 6.86 -8.62 12.41
N ASN A 150 7.76 -9.30 13.14
CA ASN A 150 7.74 -9.29 14.60
C ASN A 150 8.37 -8.02 15.20
N THR A 151 9.51 -7.58 14.65
CA THR A 151 10.29 -6.47 15.21
C THR A 151 9.83 -5.13 14.66
N LYS A 152 9.41 -5.04 13.40
CA LYS A 152 9.02 -3.77 12.76
C LYS A 152 7.50 -3.57 12.69
N LEU A 153 6.69 -4.50 13.23
CA LEU A 153 5.24 -4.33 13.32
C LEU A 153 4.85 -3.00 13.97
N TYR A 154 5.61 -2.57 14.99
CA TYR A 154 5.33 -1.32 15.69
C TYR A 154 5.42 -0.11 14.75
N ILE A 155 6.33 -0.11 13.77
CA ILE A 155 6.46 0.97 12.78
C ILE A 155 5.21 1.00 11.90
N ILE A 156 4.80 -0.17 11.39
CA ILE A 156 3.57 -0.31 10.58
C ILE A 156 2.35 0.14 11.40
N GLY A 157 2.31 -0.21 12.68
CA GLY A 157 1.27 0.21 13.63
C GLY A 157 1.22 1.74 13.81
N TYR A 158 2.36 2.41 14.03
CA TYR A 158 2.40 3.87 14.12
C TYR A 158 1.95 4.56 12.84
N VAL A 159 2.35 4.03 11.67
CA VAL A 159 1.90 4.55 10.38
C VAL A 159 0.39 4.42 10.25
N GLY A 160 -0.20 3.26 10.57
CA GLY A 160 -1.65 3.04 10.55
C GLY A 160 -2.40 3.98 11.50
N ILE A 161 -1.91 4.16 12.74
CA ILE A 161 -2.52 5.11 13.69
C ILE A 161 -2.47 6.54 13.13
N GLY A 162 -1.38 6.94 12.49
CA GLY A 162 -1.25 8.23 11.84
C GLY A 162 -2.26 8.42 10.70
N ILE A 163 -2.41 7.42 9.83
CA ILE A 163 -3.37 7.43 8.71
C ILE A 163 -4.81 7.52 9.24
N ALA A 164 -5.16 6.69 10.23
CA ALA A 164 -6.45 6.75 10.92
C ALA A 164 -6.73 8.14 11.51
N GLY A 165 -5.74 8.76 12.17
CA GLY A 165 -5.86 10.11 12.72
C GLY A 165 -6.15 11.16 11.66
N VAL A 166 -5.42 11.13 10.53
CA VAL A 166 -5.66 12.05 9.40
C VAL A 166 -7.05 11.87 8.80
N MET A 167 -7.54 10.63 8.69
CA MET A 167 -8.89 10.36 8.21
C MET A 167 -9.97 10.90 9.15
N ILE A 168 -9.81 10.73 10.46
CA ILE A 168 -10.74 11.29 11.46
C ILE A 168 -10.81 12.80 11.35
N ILE A 169 -9.65 13.46 11.25
CA ILE A 169 -9.57 14.91 11.06
C ILE A 169 -10.31 15.33 9.76
N GLY A 170 -10.07 14.60 8.67
CA GLY A 170 -10.78 14.82 7.40
C GLY A 170 -12.30 14.69 7.51
N MET A 171 -12.77 13.67 8.24
CA MET A 171 -14.20 13.45 8.51
C MET A 171 -14.81 14.59 9.34
N ILE A 172 -14.12 15.05 10.38
CA ILE A 172 -14.56 16.17 11.23
C ILE A 172 -14.68 17.45 10.39
N PHE A 173 -13.65 17.81 9.63
CA PHE A 173 -13.69 19.00 8.78
C PHE A 173 -14.78 18.92 7.73
N SER A 174 -14.96 17.74 7.11
CA SER A 174 -16.04 17.52 6.16
C SER A 174 -17.42 17.75 6.78
N MET A 175 -17.65 17.24 7.99
CA MET A 175 -18.92 17.41 8.69
C MET A 175 -19.16 18.87 9.08
N VAL A 176 -18.17 19.53 9.66
CA VAL A 176 -18.25 20.95 10.06
C VAL A 176 -18.55 21.83 8.85
N LEU A 177 -17.84 21.64 7.74
CA LEU A 177 -18.04 22.42 6.53
C LEU A 177 -19.41 22.13 5.89
N CYS A 178 -19.87 20.87 5.91
CA CYS A 178 -21.19 20.51 5.42
C CYS A 178 -22.31 21.15 6.24
N CYS A 179 -22.16 21.17 7.57
CA CYS A 179 -23.09 21.83 8.49
C CYS A 179 -23.09 23.35 8.28
N ALA A 180 -21.91 23.97 8.11
CA ALA A 180 -21.81 25.40 7.83
C ALA A 180 -22.53 25.77 6.52
N ILE A 181 -22.31 25.03 5.44
CA ILE A 181 -22.98 25.23 4.15
C ILE A 181 -24.49 25.02 4.27
N ARG A 182 -24.95 24.00 5.01
CA ARG A 182 -26.38 23.76 5.25
C ARG A 182 -27.02 24.96 5.92
N ASN A 183 -26.41 25.42 7.01
CA ASN A 183 -26.91 26.55 7.78
C ASN A 183 -26.99 27.81 6.89
N SER A 184 -25.94 28.10 6.11
CA SER A 184 -25.93 29.24 5.18
C SER A 184 -27.04 29.19 4.12
N ARG A 185 -27.46 28.00 3.67
CA ARG A 185 -28.55 27.83 2.71
C ARG A 185 -29.93 28.05 3.33
N GLU A 186 -30.11 27.75 4.61
CA GLU A 186 -31.41 27.91 5.30
C GLU A 186 -31.71 29.36 5.72
N VAL A 187 -30.71 30.24 5.74
CA VAL A 187 -30.87 31.68 6.05
C VAL A 187 -31.20 32.55 4.83
N ILE A 188 -31.22 31.99 3.62
CA ILE A 188 -31.48 32.68 2.33
C ILE A 188 -32.84 32.26 1.80
#